data_AF-A0AAD7BYA1-F1
#
_entry.id   AF-A0AAD7BYA1-F1
#
_cell.length_a   1.000
_cell.length_b   1.000
_cell.length_c   1.000
_cell.angle_alpha   90.00
_cell.angle_beta   90.00
_cell.angle_gamma   90.00
#
_symmetry.space_group_name_H-M   'P 1'
#
loop_
_entity.id
_entity.type
_entity.pdbx_description
1 polymer ?
#
loop_
_entity_poly.entity_id
_entity_poly.type
_entity_poly.pdbx_seq_one_letter_code
_entity_poly.pdbx_strand_id
1 'polypeptide(L)'
;MARATAGPHSGSPGGGFRTAAREQCLQNSDLVEQLLPQITSDGMSVAQLKSARKDLLSVALTCKTLRPSAIRLLWRRLDNLVPLLSLCPSFQLTGPRYKPIIDLRGIIGSGGWDLLDRHAAHVREIEYDPGNVSISPLVQIRLAMRKCPLLPNLLRFRCILGLAPDAQILLFLSPSLLSVETSFRTTNSSDAFVELLSNECSGLLHLKLVHHLPTGISHFRQLRSLDLRDLFEPMTSTTFGMIAVLPELSSFTTDLRGWEGIDFDGLDAGSSFVRLAHLELRTTPALSRQHLPRLIPRIATTTMRSLVISP
;
A
#
# COMPACT_ATOMS: atom_id res chain seq x y z
N MET A 1 -2.98 -60.10 -66.70
CA MET A 1 -3.97 -59.65 -65.69
C MET A 1 -3.33 -59.83 -64.32
N ALA A 2 -3.25 -58.89 -63.39
CA ALA A 2 -3.26 -57.43 -63.37
C ALA A 2 -2.30 -57.05 -62.23
N ARG A 3 -1.52 -56.00 -62.43
CA ARG A 3 -0.39 -55.57 -61.58
C ARG A 3 -0.92 -54.48 -60.63
N ALA A 4 -0.81 -54.68 -59.32
CA ALA A 4 -1.18 -53.67 -58.31
C ALA A 4 0.10 -52.99 -57.79
N THR A 5 0.23 -51.69 -58.03
CA THR A 5 1.35 -50.85 -57.58
C THR A 5 0.98 -50.08 -56.32
N ALA A 6 1.79 -50.22 -55.28
CA ALA A 6 1.76 -49.42 -54.06
C ALA A 6 2.28 -48.00 -54.31
N GLY A 7 1.57 -46.99 -53.79
CA GLY A 7 1.99 -45.60 -53.78
C GLY A 7 2.70 -45.23 -52.46
N PRO A 8 3.69 -44.31 -52.46
CA PRO A 8 4.43 -43.92 -51.27
C PRO A 8 3.71 -42.83 -50.47
N HIS A 9 3.65 -43.01 -49.15
CA HIS A 9 3.20 -41.99 -48.20
C HIS A 9 4.23 -40.86 -48.08
N SER A 10 3.83 -39.64 -48.46
CA SER A 10 4.58 -38.41 -48.23
C SER A 10 4.34 -37.88 -46.81
N GLY A 11 5.33 -38.05 -45.92
CA GLY A 11 5.37 -37.42 -44.60
C GLY A 11 5.76 -35.94 -44.71
N SER A 12 4.91 -35.05 -44.21
CA SER A 12 5.13 -33.60 -44.20
C SER A 12 5.97 -33.18 -42.97
N PRO A 13 7.15 -32.54 -43.11
CA PRO A 13 8.03 -32.19 -41.98
C PRO A 13 7.71 -30.86 -41.27
N GLY A 14 6.60 -30.19 -41.62
CA GLY A 14 6.40 -28.76 -41.28
C GLY A 14 5.94 -28.41 -39.85
N GLY A 15 5.71 -29.38 -38.97
CA GLY A 15 5.07 -29.15 -37.66
C GLY A 15 6.00 -28.73 -36.51
N GLY A 16 7.29 -29.07 -36.55
CA GLY A 16 8.17 -29.01 -35.36
C GLY A 16 8.68 -27.61 -34.97
N PHE A 17 8.88 -26.71 -35.93
CA PHE A 17 9.54 -25.43 -35.65
C PHE A 17 8.66 -24.41 -34.93
N ARG A 18 7.33 -24.44 -35.13
CA ARG A 18 6.40 -23.47 -34.50
C ARG A 18 6.12 -23.79 -33.03
N THR A 19 6.13 -25.07 -32.65
CA THR A 19 5.98 -25.52 -31.26
C THR A 19 7.25 -25.22 -30.46
N ALA A 20 8.43 -25.48 -31.04
CA ALA A 20 9.71 -25.23 -30.37
C ALA A 20 9.91 -23.73 -30.02
N ALA A 21 9.62 -22.82 -30.94
CA ALA A 21 9.74 -21.38 -30.68
C ALA A 21 8.74 -20.89 -29.61
N ARG A 22 7.52 -21.43 -29.59
CA ARG A 22 6.51 -21.11 -28.57
C ARG A 22 6.93 -21.59 -27.17
N GLU A 23 7.49 -22.78 -27.08
CA GLU A 23 8.01 -23.33 -25.82
C GLU A 23 9.22 -22.55 -25.32
N GLN A 24 10.11 -22.11 -26.21
CA GLN A 24 11.24 -21.24 -25.86
C GLN A 24 10.81 -19.88 -25.30
N CYS A 25 9.76 -19.25 -25.86
CA CYS A 25 9.26 -17.99 -25.32
C CYS A 25 8.74 -18.13 -23.88
N LEU A 26 8.11 -19.26 -23.54
CA LEU A 26 7.62 -19.52 -22.18
C LEU A 26 8.73 -19.86 -21.18
N GLN A 27 9.92 -20.23 -21.67
CA GLN A 27 11.09 -20.47 -20.83
C GLN A 27 11.83 -19.17 -20.46
N ASN A 28 11.55 -18.06 -21.14
CA ASN A 28 12.14 -16.78 -20.81
C ASN A 28 11.40 -16.15 -19.62
N SER A 29 11.92 -16.39 -18.41
CA SER A 29 11.37 -15.87 -17.16
C SER A 29 11.16 -14.36 -17.21
N ASP A 30 12.06 -13.62 -17.84
CA ASP A 30 12.04 -12.17 -17.86
C ASP A 30 10.86 -11.64 -18.67
N LEU A 31 10.55 -12.28 -19.81
CA LEU A 31 9.36 -11.94 -20.60
C LEU A 31 8.07 -12.26 -19.85
N VAL A 32 8.03 -13.38 -19.13
CA VAL A 32 6.89 -13.75 -18.28
C VAL A 32 6.68 -12.73 -17.16
N GLU A 33 7.77 -12.27 -16.55
CA GLU A 33 7.74 -11.23 -15.53
C GLU A 33 7.32 -9.87 -16.06
N GLN A 34 7.48 -9.59 -17.35
CA GLN A 34 7.01 -8.35 -17.98
C GLN A 34 5.57 -8.42 -18.48
N LEU A 35 5.11 -9.58 -18.97
CA LEU A 35 3.78 -9.76 -19.54
C LEU A 35 2.70 -9.87 -18.47
N LEU A 36 2.93 -10.69 -17.43
CA LEU A 36 1.89 -10.94 -16.43
C LEU A 36 1.48 -9.70 -15.61
N PRO A 37 2.35 -8.75 -15.26
CA PRO A 37 1.94 -7.50 -14.62
C PRO A 37 0.99 -6.65 -15.46
N GLN A 38 0.96 -6.80 -16.79
CA GLN A 38 -0.01 -6.08 -17.63
C GLN A 38 -1.45 -6.50 -17.34
N ILE A 39 -1.65 -7.69 -16.75
CA ILE A 39 -2.95 -8.18 -16.28
C ILE A 39 -3.40 -7.42 -15.02
N THR A 40 -2.46 -6.86 -14.25
CA THR A 40 -2.71 -6.13 -13.00
C THR A 40 -2.06 -4.74 -13.08
N SER A 41 -2.76 -3.78 -13.66
CA SER A 41 -2.28 -2.39 -13.73
C SER A 41 -2.59 -1.62 -12.45
N ASP A 42 -1.70 -0.70 -12.08
CA ASP A 42 -1.95 0.28 -11.03
C ASP A 42 -3.16 1.14 -11.45
N GLY A 43 -4.15 1.26 -10.55
CA GLY A 43 -5.39 2.03 -10.81
C GLY A 43 -6.59 1.23 -11.29
N MET A 44 -6.51 -0.11 -11.38
CA MET A 44 -7.69 -0.94 -11.66
C MET A 44 -8.79 -0.77 -10.60
N SER A 45 -10.04 -0.71 -11.05
CA SER A 45 -11.21 -0.81 -10.18
C SER A 45 -11.27 -2.17 -9.47
N VAL A 46 -12.03 -2.24 -8.38
CA VAL A 46 -12.24 -3.49 -7.61
C VAL A 46 -12.78 -4.63 -8.50
N ALA A 47 -13.67 -4.32 -9.44
CA ALA A 47 -14.21 -5.31 -10.37
C ALA A 47 -13.14 -5.85 -11.34
N GLN A 48 -12.29 -4.97 -11.87
CA GLN A 48 -11.17 -5.35 -12.74
C GLN A 48 -10.14 -6.20 -11.99
N LEU A 49 -9.81 -5.83 -10.75
CA LEU A 49 -8.90 -6.63 -9.91
C LEU A 49 -9.45 -8.04 -9.65
N LYS A 50 -10.76 -8.18 -9.41
CA LYS A 50 -11.39 -9.50 -9.25
C LYS A 50 -11.30 -10.33 -10.54
N SER A 51 -11.47 -9.73 -11.70
CA SER A 51 -11.28 -10.41 -12.99
C SER A 51 -9.82 -10.83 -13.18
N ALA A 52 -8.88 -9.90 -13.00
CA ALA A 52 -7.44 -10.15 -13.12
C ALA A 52 -6.97 -11.29 -12.21
N ARG A 53 -7.47 -11.37 -10.97
CA ARG A 53 -7.17 -12.50 -10.06
C ARG A 53 -7.67 -13.84 -10.58
N LYS A 54 -8.84 -13.90 -11.24
CA LYS A 54 -9.34 -15.13 -11.88
C LYS A 54 -8.47 -15.54 -13.05
N ASP A 55 -8.02 -14.57 -13.85
CA ASP A 55 -7.14 -14.81 -14.99
C ASP A 55 -5.77 -15.31 -14.51
N LEU A 56 -5.17 -14.66 -13.51
CA LEU A 56 -3.94 -15.11 -12.86
C LEU A 56 -4.06 -16.50 -12.25
N LEU A 57 -5.18 -16.81 -11.60
CA LEU A 57 -5.44 -18.16 -11.08
C LEU A 57 -5.51 -19.18 -12.23
N SER A 58 -6.20 -18.85 -13.32
CA SER A 58 -6.30 -19.72 -14.50
C SER A 58 -4.92 -19.96 -15.13
N VAL A 59 -4.08 -18.92 -15.22
CA VAL A 59 -2.68 -19.03 -15.67
C VAL A 59 -1.88 -19.95 -14.74
N ALA A 60 -2.02 -19.77 -13.42
CA ALA A 60 -1.31 -20.58 -12.44
C ALA A 60 -1.68 -22.07 -12.49
N LEU A 61 -2.93 -22.36 -12.85
CA LEU A 61 -3.44 -23.72 -12.97
C LEU A 61 -3.11 -24.39 -14.32
N THR A 62 -2.96 -23.60 -15.39
CA THR A 62 -2.74 -24.13 -16.76
C THR A 62 -1.26 -24.39 -17.09
N CYS A 63 -0.33 -23.59 -16.56
CA CYS A 63 1.09 -23.71 -16.92
C CYS A 63 2.01 -23.75 -15.68
N LYS A 64 2.76 -24.86 -15.51
CA LYS A 64 3.73 -25.04 -14.42
C LYS A 64 4.84 -23.98 -14.45
N THR A 65 5.26 -23.55 -15.64
CA THR A 65 6.31 -22.53 -15.81
C THR A 65 5.84 -21.14 -15.39
N LEU A 66 4.58 -20.78 -15.69
CA LEU A 66 4.01 -19.48 -15.31
C LEU A 66 3.49 -19.45 -13.87
N ARG A 67 3.28 -20.63 -13.27
CA ARG A 67 2.68 -20.78 -11.94
C ARG A 67 3.37 -19.97 -10.84
N PRO A 68 4.71 -19.96 -10.67
CA PRO A 68 5.36 -19.17 -9.63
C PRO A 68 5.09 -17.67 -9.78
N SER A 69 5.24 -17.13 -10.98
CA SER A 69 5.01 -15.71 -11.28
C SER A 69 3.54 -15.32 -11.12
N ALA A 70 2.62 -16.16 -11.58
CA ALA A 70 1.19 -15.94 -11.45
C ALA A 70 0.73 -15.97 -9.98
N ILE A 71 1.24 -16.91 -9.17
CA ILE A 71 0.99 -16.94 -7.72
C ILE A 71 1.54 -15.68 -7.06
N ARG A 72 2.79 -15.29 -7.37
CA ARG A 72 3.39 -14.06 -6.81
C ARG A 72 2.53 -12.82 -7.07
N LEU A 73 1.98 -12.70 -8.28
CA LEU A 73 1.09 -11.59 -8.65
C LEU A 73 -0.29 -11.69 -7.99
N LEU A 74 -0.83 -12.90 -7.83
CA LEU A 74 -2.10 -13.13 -7.14
C LEU A 74 -2.05 -12.63 -5.68
N TRP A 75 -0.93 -12.87 -5.00
CA TRP A 75 -0.70 -12.45 -3.61
C TRP A 75 -0.16 -11.02 -3.46
N ARG A 76 0.25 -10.37 -4.56
CA ARG A 76 0.91 -9.06 -4.54
C ARG A 76 0.07 -7.99 -3.85
N ARG A 77 -1.24 -7.97 -4.10
CA ARG A 77 -2.19 -7.02 -3.51
C ARG A 77 -3.31 -7.78 -2.82
N LEU A 78 -3.51 -7.51 -1.52
CA LEU A 78 -4.58 -8.10 -0.71
C LEU A 78 -5.58 -7.04 -0.25
N ASP A 79 -6.85 -7.45 -0.13
CA ASP A 79 -7.94 -6.57 0.35
C ASP A 79 -8.22 -6.77 1.85
N ASN A 80 -7.54 -7.73 2.48
CA ASN A 80 -7.52 -8.01 3.92
C ASN A 80 -6.59 -9.20 4.18
N LEU A 81 -6.37 -9.53 5.46
CA LEU A 81 -5.54 -10.65 5.89
C LEU A 81 -6.22 -12.03 5.80
N VAL A 82 -7.52 -12.13 5.51
CA VAL A 82 -8.23 -13.43 5.52
C VAL A 82 -7.57 -14.45 4.61
N PRO A 83 -7.29 -14.16 3.32
CA PRO A 83 -6.72 -15.18 2.43
C PRO A 83 -5.39 -15.72 2.95
N LEU A 84 -4.57 -14.85 3.57
CA LEU A 84 -3.27 -15.21 4.11
C LEU A 84 -3.40 -16.05 5.38
N LEU A 85 -4.26 -15.63 6.32
CA LEU A 85 -4.47 -16.35 7.57
C LEU A 85 -5.20 -17.69 7.34
N SER A 86 -6.11 -17.77 6.39
CA SER A 86 -6.80 -19.03 6.03
C SER A 86 -5.88 -20.12 5.48
N LEU A 87 -4.62 -19.82 5.14
CA LEU A 87 -3.63 -20.84 4.78
C LEU A 87 -3.27 -21.74 5.97
N CYS A 88 -3.42 -21.25 7.20
CA CYS A 88 -3.18 -22.03 8.40
C CYS A 88 -4.50 -22.55 8.97
N PRO A 89 -4.70 -23.88 9.08
CA PRO A 89 -5.95 -24.46 9.59
C PRO A 89 -6.33 -24.04 11.02
N SER A 90 -5.35 -23.58 11.81
CA SER A 90 -5.58 -23.07 13.16
C SER A 90 -6.31 -21.73 13.16
N PHE A 91 -6.24 -20.94 12.07
CA PHE A 91 -7.04 -19.73 11.95
C PHE A 91 -8.40 -20.07 11.34
N GLN A 92 -9.46 -19.88 12.11
CA GLN A 92 -10.82 -20.20 11.68
C GLN A 92 -11.67 -18.94 11.63
N LEU A 93 -12.46 -18.81 10.56
CA LEU A 93 -13.50 -17.80 10.48
C LEU A 93 -14.68 -18.25 11.35
N THR A 94 -15.02 -17.42 12.32
CA THR A 94 -16.12 -17.60 13.27
C THR A 94 -17.01 -16.37 13.26
N GLY A 95 -18.12 -16.40 13.99
CA GLY A 95 -19.04 -15.25 14.08
C GLY A 95 -20.04 -15.15 12.91
N PRO A 96 -20.78 -14.05 12.84
CA PRO A 96 -21.85 -13.87 11.86
C PRO A 96 -21.32 -13.58 10.45
N ARG A 97 -22.10 -13.94 9.42
CA ARG A 97 -21.71 -13.75 8.00
C ARG A 97 -21.37 -12.30 7.62
N TYR A 98 -22.00 -11.32 8.28
CA TYR A 98 -21.82 -9.90 7.98
C TYR A 98 -20.60 -9.28 8.67
N LYS A 99 -20.03 -9.95 9.68
CA LYS A 99 -18.82 -9.50 10.38
C LYS A 99 -18.06 -10.72 10.91
N PRO A 100 -17.43 -11.49 10.01
CA PRO A 100 -16.68 -12.66 10.41
C PRO A 100 -15.48 -12.25 11.27
N ILE A 101 -15.12 -13.12 12.21
CA ILE A 101 -14.02 -12.97 13.14
C ILE A 101 -13.01 -14.08 12.87
N ILE A 102 -11.76 -13.72 12.59
CA ILE A 102 -10.67 -14.70 12.52
C ILE A 102 -10.26 -15.03 13.95
N ASP A 103 -10.43 -16.29 14.34
CA ASP A 103 -10.10 -16.79 15.66
C ASP A 103 -9.02 -17.87 15.59
N LEU A 104 -8.30 -18.07 16.70
CA LEU A 104 -7.23 -19.07 16.81
C LEU A 104 -7.76 -20.33 17.50
N ARG A 105 -7.80 -21.44 16.77
CA ARG A 105 -8.14 -22.76 17.29
C ARG A 105 -6.95 -23.70 17.22
N GLY A 106 -6.48 -24.12 18.40
CA GLY A 106 -5.36 -25.03 18.54
C GLY A 106 -4.00 -24.35 18.35
N ILE A 107 -2.96 -25.17 18.13
CA ILE A 107 -1.58 -24.73 18.03
C ILE A 107 -1.18 -24.65 16.55
N ILE A 108 -0.56 -23.54 16.16
CA ILE A 108 0.00 -23.39 14.82
C ILE A 108 1.33 -24.16 14.75
N GLY A 109 1.34 -25.26 14.01
CA GLY A 109 2.55 -26.02 13.72
C GLY A 109 3.53 -25.26 12.81
N SER A 110 4.79 -25.69 12.78
CA SER A 110 5.85 -25.06 11.96
C SER A 110 5.46 -24.95 10.49
N GLY A 111 4.92 -26.01 9.90
CA GLY A 111 4.49 -25.99 8.49
C GLY A 111 3.37 -24.98 8.19
N GLY A 112 2.54 -24.63 9.18
CA GLY A 112 1.52 -23.58 9.03
C GLY A 112 2.15 -22.19 8.96
N TRP A 113 3.19 -21.94 9.77
CA TRP A 113 3.96 -20.71 9.71
C TRP A 113 4.79 -20.62 8.43
N ASP A 114 5.45 -21.68 8.01
CA ASP A 114 6.25 -21.70 6.78
C ASP A 114 5.40 -21.39 5.54
N LEU A 115 4.16 -21.90 5.52
CA LEU A 115 3.22 -21.62 4.44
C LEU A 115 2.76 -20.16 4.47
N LEU A 116 2.41 -19.64 5.65
CA LEU A 116 2.03 -18.25 5.82
C LEU A 116 3.18 -17.31 5.39
N ASP A 117 4.40 -17.57 5.84
CA ASP A 117 5.58 -16.75 5.57
C ASP A 117 5.92 -16.74 4.07
N ARG A 118 5.84 -17.90 3.41
CA ARG A 118 6.07 -18.02 1.96
C ARG A 118 5.13 -17.12 1.17
N HIS A 119 3.85 -17.09 1.52
CA HIS A 119 2.86 -16.29 0.81
C HIS A 119 2.90 -14.81 1.23
N ALA A 120 3.13 -14.54 2.51
CA ALA A 120 3.30 -13.19 3.05
C ALA A 120 4.45 -12.43 2.38
N ALA A 121 5.54 -13.13 2.05
CA ALA A 121 6.68 -12.56 1.35
C ALA A 121 6.34 -12.01 -0.05
N HIS A 122 5.22 -12.43 -0.66
CA HIS A 122 4.76 -11.92 -1.95
C HIS A 122 3.86 -10.69 -1.84
N VAL A 123 3.30 -10.39 -0.66
CA VAL A 123 2.44 -9.24 -0.46
C VAL A 123 3.28 -7.96 -0.54
N ARG A 124 2.83 -7.02 -1.37
CA ARG A 124 3.44 -5.70 -1.59
C ARG A 124 2.47 -4.58 -1.25
N GLU A 125 1.17 -4.84 -1.37
CA GLU A 125 0.14 -3.86 -1.10
C GLU A 125 -0.98 -4.50 -0.29
N ILE A 126 -1.47 -3.80 0.71
CA ILE A 126 -2.66 -4.21 1.43
C ILE A 126 -3.61 -3.02 1.60
N GLU A 127 -4.86 -3.28 1.27
CA GLU A 127 -5.96 -2.38 1.52
C GLU A 127 -6.77 -3.00 2.66
N TYR A 128 -6.66 -2.43 3.86
CA TYR A 128 -7.26 -2.94 5.07
C TYR A 128 -8.57 -2.20 5.37
N ASP A 129 -9.60 -2.99 5.65
CA ASP A 129 -10.92 -2.52 6.02
C ASP A 129 -11.31 -3.20 7.35
N PRO A 130 -11.26 -2.48 8.49
CA PRO A 130 -11.62 -3.03 9.80
C PRO A 130 -13.12 -3.35 9.94
N GLY A 131 -13.96 -2.84 9.04
CA GLY A 131 -15.40 -3.12 9.01
C GLY A 131 -15.73 -4.49 8.40
N ASN A 132 -14.93 -4.96 7.45
CA ASN A 132 -15.18 -6.21 6.74
C ASN A 132 -14.89 -7.46 7.56
N VAL A 133 -13.78 -7.49 8.30
CA VAL A 133 -13.33 -8.67 9.05
C VAL A 133 -12.63 -8.24 10.32
N SER A 134 -13.04 -8.82 11.45
CA SER A 134 -12.35 -8.61 12.73
C SER A 134 -11.31 -9.70 12.98
N ILE A 135 -10.17 -9.33 13.55
CA ILE A 135 -9.15 -10.28 14.00
C ILE A 135 -9.26 -10.39 15.52
N SER A 136 -9.49 -11.61 16.03
CA SER A 136 -9.55 -11.88 17.47
C SER A 136 -8.29 -11.34 18.18
N PRO A 137 -8.39 -10.70 19.35
CA PRO A 137 -7.23 -10.21 20.10
C PRO A 137 -6.16 -11.27 20.34
N LEU A 138 -6.57 -12.54 20.53
CA LEU A 138 -5.63 -13.66 20.70
C LEU A 138 -4.80 -13.90 19.44
N VAL A 139 -5.41 -13.78 18.25
CA VAL A 139 -4.71 -13.85 16.97
C VAL A 139 -3.74 -12.67 16.86
N GLN A 140 -4.14 -11.46 17.22
CA GLN A 140 -3.28 -10.27 17.17
C GLN A 140 -2.04 -10.44 18.05
N ILE A 141 -2.20 -10.85 19.30
CA ILE A 141 -1.09 -11.12 20.23
C ILE A 141 -0.18 -12.20 19.64
N ARG A 142 -0.75 -13.29 19.11
CA ARG A 142 0.04 -14.38 18.54
C ARG A 142 0.85 -13.94 17.32
N LEU A 143 0.30 -13.06 16.48
CA LEU A 143 1.01 -12.48 15.35
C LEU A 143 2.07 -11.46 15.81
N ALA A 144 1.78 -10.65 16.83
CA ALA A 144 2.72 -9.66 17.37
C ALA A 144 3.93 -10.28 18.08
N MET A 145 3.78 -11.49 18.64
CA MET A 145 4.89 -12.24 19.24
C MET A 145 5.90 -12.79 18.21
N ARG A 146 5.64 -12.63 16.92
CA ARG A 146 6.57 -13.08 15.87
C ARG A 146 7.81 -12.19 15.87
N LYS A 147 8.98 -12.81 15.63
CA LYS A 147 10.25 -12.10 15.52
C LYS A 147 10.41 -11.32 14.22
N CYS A 148 9.63 -11.70 13.20
CA CYS A 148 9.65 -11.08 11.88
C CYS A 148 8.31 -10.40 11.61
N PRO A 149 8.32 -9.27 10.86
CA PRO A 149 7.09 -8.63 10.42
C PRO A 149 6.18 -9.62 9.70
N LEU A 150 4.86 -9.46 9.88
CA LEU A 150 3.88 -10.33 9.24
C LEU A 150 4.00 -10.26 7.72
N LEU A 151 4.21 -9.06 7.17
CA LEU A 151 4.35 -8.78 5.74
C LEU A 151 5.72 -8.14 5.49
N PRO A 152 6.80 -8.94 5.39
CA PRO A 152 8.18 -8.43 5.42
C PRO A 152 8.57 -7.59 4.20
N ASN A 153 7.77 -7.63 3.13
CA ASN A 153 8.01 -6.89 1.90
C ASN A 153 6.85 -5.95 1.55
N LEU A 154 6.03 -5.57 2.53
CA LEU A 154 4.92 -4.64 2.31
C LEU A 154 5.46 -3.25 1.92
N LEU A 155 5.00 -2.71 0.79
CA LEU A 155 5.39 -1.40 0.27
C LEU A 155 4.30 -0.35 0.46
N ARG A 156 3.03 -0.73 0.33
CA ARG A 156 1.88 0.18 0.44
C ARG A 156 0.85 -0.36 1.42
N PHE A 157 0.50 0.45 2.41
CA PHE A 157 -0.58 0.18 3.34
C PHE A 157 -1.65 1.25 3.19
N ARG A 158 -2.91 0.83 3.05
CA ARG A 158 -4.08 1.72 2.98
C ARG A 158 -5.18 1.23 3.91
N CYS A 159 -5.68 2.10 4.79
CA CYS A 159 -6.86 1.84 5.62
C CYS A 159 -8.04 2.65 5.10
N ILE A 160 -9.12 2.00 4.64
CA ILE A 160 -10.23 2.68 3.93
C ILE A 160 -11.22 3.36 4.90
N LEU A 161 -11.42 2.81 6.10
CA LEU A 161 -12.48 3.28 7.00
C LEU A 161 -11.96 4.20 8.10
N GLY A 162 -12.65 5.33 8.26
CA GLY A 162 -12.49 6.28 9.36
C GLY A 162 -12.82 5.74 10.75
N LEU A 163 -12.86 4.43 10.98
CA LEU A 163 -12.84 3.89 12.34
C LEU A 163 -11.38 3.92 12.81
N ALA A 164 -11.14 4.39 14.03
CA ALA A 164 -9.78 4.46 14.55
C ALA A 164 -9.12 3.09 14.36
N PRO A 165 -7.94 3.02 13.73
CA PRO A 165 -7.24 1.76 13.62
C PRO A 165 -6.93 1.30 15.03
N ASP A 166 -7.49 0.14 15.39
CA ASP A 166 -7.11 -0.58 16.59
C ASP A 166 -5.61 -0.94 16.53
N ALA A 167 -5.09 -1.56 17.59
CA ALA A 167 -3.75 -2.17 17.62
C ALA A 167 -3.47 -3.12 16.42
N GLN A 168 -4.49 -3.53 15.67
CA GLN A 168 -4.40 -4.29 14.43
C GLN A 168 -3.53 -3.62 13.35
N ILE A 169 -3.49 -2.27 13.28
CA ILE A 169 -2.67 -1.58 12.27
C ILE A 169 -1.17 -1.88 12.44
N LEU A 170 -0.75 -2.20 13.67
CA LEU A 170 0.63 -2.54 13.99
C LEU A 170 1.08 -3.83 13.31
N LEU A 171 0.15 -4.71 12.92
CA LEU A 171 0.46 -5.92 12.15
C LEU A 171 0.98 -5.63 10.74
N PHE A 172 0.80 -4.40 10.25
CA PHE A 172 1.22 -3.96 8.92
C PHE A 172 2.50 -3.12 8.93
N LEU A 173 3.13 -2.92 10.09
CA LEU A 173 4.45 -2.30 10.16
C LEU A 173 5.48 -3.21 9.48
N SER A 174 6.29 -2.62 8.59
CA SER A 174 7.28 -3.34 7.81
C SER A 174 8.42 -2.40 7.41
N PRO A 175 9.68 -2.82 7.54
CA PRO A 175 10.82 -1.98 7.14
C PRO A 175 10.83 -1.57 5.66
N SER A 176 10.11 -2.30 4.81
CA SER A 176 10.00 -2.01 3.38
C SER A 176 8.89 -1.01 3.03
N LEU A 177 8.15 -0.48 4.01
CA LEU A 177 6.98 0.33 3.77
C LEU A 177 7.38 1.69 3.18
N LEU A 178 6.80 2.03 2.02
CA LEU A 178 7.07 3.26 1.28
C LEU A 178 5.89 4.23 1.29
N SER A 179 4.67 3.71 1.42
CA SER A 179 3.44 4.49 1.38
C SER A 179 2.45 4.03 2.44
N VAL A 180 1.95 4.99 3.23
CA VAL A 180 0.90 4.78 4.23
C VAL A 180 -0.24 5.74 3.98
N GLU A 181 -1.45 5.22 3.90
CA GLU A 181 -2.70 6.00 3.93
C GLU A 181 -3.58 5.46 5.05
N THR A 182 -3.94 6.31 6.01
CA THR A 182 -4.81 5.92 7.12
C THR A 182 -5.57 7.11 7.69
N SER A 183 -6.59 6.82 8.50
CA SER A 183 -7.46 7.80 9.15
C SER A 183 -7.63 7.44 10.61
N PHE A 184 -7.49 8.41 11.51
CA PHE A 184 -7.62 8.19 12.96
C PHE A 184 -8.78 9.00 13.52
N ARG A 185 -9.54 8.44 14.48
CA ARG A 185 -10.56 9.22 15.21
C ARG A 185 -10.02 9.87 16.48
N THR A 186 -8.96 9.32 17.06
CA THR A 186 -8.41 9.71 18.35
C THR A 186 -6.92 10.00 18.20
N THR A 187 -6.42 11.00 18.93
CA THR A 187 -5.04 11.49 18.81
C THR A 187 -4.00 10.60 19.47
N ASN A 188 -4.33 10.00 20.63
CA ASN A 188 -3.38 9.19 21.38
C ASN A 188 -2.86 7.96 20.62
N SER A 189 -3.72 7.31 19.82
CA SER A 189 -3.35 6.09 19.08
C SER A 189 -2.54 6.39 17.82
N SER A 190 -2.77 7.56 17.21
CA SER A 190 -2.05 8.01 16.03
C SER A 190 -0.65 8.46 16.34
N ASP A 191 -0.41 9.18 17.43
CA ASP A 191 0.94 9.61 17.78
C ASP A 191 1.86 8.40 18.02
N ALA A 192 1.39 7.42 18.81
CA ALA A 192 2.11 6.17 19.00
C ALA A 192 2.35 5.42 17.68
N PHE A 193 1.36 5.41 16.78
CA PHE A 193 1.52 4.77 15.47
C PHE A 193 2.52 5.51 14.58
N VAL A 194 2.49 6.84 14.55
CA VAL A 194 3.40 7.66 13.75
C VAL A 194 4.83 7.55 14.28
N GLU A 195 5.00 7.53 15.61
CA GLU A 195 6.28 7.27 16.24
C GLU A 195 6.82 5.89 15.84
N LEU A 196 6.00 4.84 15.95
CA LEU A 196 6.36 3.49 15.51
C LEU A 196 6.68 3.43 14.01
N LEU A 197 5.91 4.11 13.16
CA LEU A 197 6.20 4.22 11.73
C LEU A 197 7.55 4.88 11.50
N SER A 198 7.86 5.94 12.22
CA SER A 198 9.14 6.65 12.04
C SER A 198 10.34 5.80 12.46
N ASN A 199 10.16 4.95 13.47
CA ASN A 199 11.20 4.05 13.98
C ASN A 199 11.38 2.81 13.09
N GLU A 200 10.28 2.17 12.71
CA GLU A 200 10.30 0.89 11.98
C GLU A 200 10.39 1.07 10.46
N CYS A 201 9.92 2.20 9.92
CA CYS A 201 9.76 2.45 8.49
C CYS A 201 10.55 3.69 8.04
N SER A 202 11.86 3.71 8.29
CA SER A 202 12.74 4.84 7.94
C SER A 202 12.78 5.20 6.44
N GLY A 203 12.38 4.27 5.57
CA GLY A 203 12.27 4.45 4.12
C GLY A 203 10.94 5.03 3.62
N LEU A 204 10.05 5.49 4.52
CA LEU A 204 8.72 5.98 4.15
C LEU A 204 8.81 7.24 3.26
N LEU A 205 8.18 7.17 2.08
CA LEU A 205 8.19 8.25 1.07
C LEU A 205 6.87 9.01 1.02
N HIS A 206 5.76 8.33 1.27
CA HIS A 206 4.41 8.87 1.16
C HIS A 206 3.63 8.60 2.45
N LEU A 207 3.11 9.67 3.06
CA LEU A 207 2.27 9.58 4.24
C LEU A 207 1.01 10.39 4.02
N LYS A 208 -0.13 9.73 4.12
CA LYS A 208 -1.45 10.34 4.09
C LYS A 208 -2.18 10.03 5.38
N LEU A 209 -2.49 11.08 6.13
CA LEU A 209 -3.23 11.03 7.38
C LEU A 209 -4.51 11.84 7.22
N VAL A 210 -5.63 11.19 7.49
CA VAL A 210 -6.93 11.87 7.56
C VAL A 210 -7.31 12.02 9.02
N HIS A 211 -7.85 13.19 9.37
CA HIS A 211 -8.36 13.54 10.70
C HIS A 211 -7.33 13.71 11.81
N HIS A 212 -6.03 13.60 11.52
CA HIS A 212 -4.99 13.65 12.54
C HIS A 212 -3.78 14.49 12.15
N LEU A 213 -3.29 15.26 13.12
CA LEU A 213 -2.05 16.02 13.00
C LEU A 213 -0.91 15.27 13.72
N PRO A 214 0.03 14.65 13.01
CA PRO A 214 1.07 13.83 13.62
C PRO A 214 2.00 14.67 14.50
N THR A 215 2.24 14.22 15.74
CA THR A 215 3.46 14.60 16.47
C THR A 215 4.65 13.78 15.92
N GLY A 216 5.85 14.35 15.91
CA GLY A 216 7.06 13.62 15.47
C GLY A 216 7.24 13.47 13.95
N ILE A 217 6.51 14.21 13.12
CA ILE A 217 6.66 14.15 11.65
C ILE A 217 8.09 14.46 11.17
N SER A 218 8.87 15.21 11.96
CA SER A 218 10.26 15.57 11.67
C SER A 218 11.22 14.37 11.61
N HIS A 219 10.81 13.20 12.12
CA HIS A 219 11.61 11.97 12.06
C HIS A 219 11.65 11.36 10.64
N PHE A 220 10.68 11.66 9.76
CA PHE A 220 10.63 11.10 8.41
C PHE A 220 11.55 11.85 7.44
N ARG A 221 12.86 11.58 7.52
CA ARG A 221 13.88 12.25 6.70
C ARG A 221 13.74 12.02 5.19
N GLN A 222 13.12 10.92 4.78
CA GLN A 222 12.93 10.57 3.37
C GLN A 222 11.55 10.93 2.82
N LEU A 223 10.68 11.56 3.63
CA LEU A 223 9.31 11.83 3.23
C LEU A 223 9.26 12.81 2.07
N ARG A 224 8.67 12.38 0.96
CA ARG A 224 8.53 13.16 -0.27
C ARG A 224 7.13 13.74 -0.45
N SER A 225 6.13 13.04 0.09
CA SER A 225 4.73 13.42 -0.01
C SER A 225 4.06 13.31 1.35
N LEU A 226 3.46 14.41 1.79
CA LEU A 226 2.66 14.47 3.01
C LEU A 226 1.26 15.00 2.66
N ASP A 227 0.23 14.24 3.01
CA ASP A 227 -1.17 14.62 2.79
C ASP A 227 -1.94 14.57 4.12
N LEU A 228 -2.34 15.74 4.62
CA LEU A 228 -3.01 15.94 5.90
C LEU A 228 -4.42 16.51 5.68
N ARG A 229 -5.44 15.67 5.64
CA ARG A 229 -6.83 16.09 5.32
C ARG A 229 -7.77 15.97 6.49
N ASP A 230 -8.83 16.77 6.45
CA ASP A 230 -9.97 16.76 7.37
C ASP A 230 -9.57 16.77 8.85
N LEU A 231 -8.52 17.52 9.19
CA LEU A 231 -7.96 17.60 10.54
C LEU A 231 -9.03 18.03 11.55
N PHE A 232 -9.15 17.29 12.66
CA PHE A 232 -10.04 17.69 13.77
C PHE A 232 -9.45 18.78 14.64
N GLU A 233 -8.13 18.83 14.72
CA GLU A 233 -7.39 19.81 15.52
C GLU A 233 -6.74 20.85 14.62
N PRO A 234 -6.68 22.12 15.09
CA PRO A 234 -5.97 23.16 14.38
C PRO A 234 -4.48 22.82 14.23
N MET A 235 -3.94 23.10 13.06
CA MET A 235 -2.50 22.95 12.84
C MET A 235 -1.77 24.00 13.66
N THR A 236 -0.83 23.59 14.51
CA THR A 236 -0.04 24.54 15.32
C THR A 236 1.13 25.10 14.53
N SER A 237 1.63 26.29 14.89
CA SER A 237 2.87 26.84 14.33
C SER A 237 4.05 25.88 14.49
N THR A 238 4.12 25.17 15.63
CA THR A 238 5.19 24.19 15.90
C THR A 238 5.13 23.05 14.90
N THR A 239 3.96 22.44 14.69
CA THR A 239 3.82 21.33 13.73
C THR A 239 4.08 21.79 12.30
N PHE A 240 3.58 22.96 11.93
CA PHE A 240 3.86 23.53 10.61
C PHE A 240 5.37 23.76 10.40
N GLY A 241 6.06 24.29 11.40
CA GLY A 241 7.51 24.42 11.40
C GLY A 241 8.23 23.08 11.26
N MET A 242 7.77 22.02 11.94
CA MET A 242 8.33 20.66 11.78
C MET A 242 8.16 20.11 10.36
N ILE A 243 7.02 20.38 9.71
CA ILE A 243 6.76 19.97 8.32
C ILE A 243 7.65 20.78 7.36
N ALA A 244 7.80 22.07 7.60
CA ALA A 244 8.58 22.98 6.77
C ALA A 244 10.06 22.61 6.69
N VAL A 245 10.62 21.98 7.73
CA VAL A 245 12.03 21.54 7.77
C VAL A 245 12.28 20.13 7.22
N LEU A 246 11.27 19.48 6.65
CA LEU A 246 11.45 18.17 6.04
C LEU A 246 12.32 18.27 4.77
N PRO A 247 13.48 17.60 4.74
CA PRO A 247 14.51 17.88 3.72
C PRO A 247 14.12 17.41 2.32
N GLU A 248 13.33 16.35 2.23
CA GLU A 248 12.93 15.69 0.98
C GLU A 248 11.49 15.99 0.57
N LEU A 249 10.77 16.83 1.33
CA LEU A 249 9.34 17.07 1.11
C LEU A 249 9.15 17.87 -0.19
N SER A 250 8.54 17.20 -1.16
CA SER A 250 8.29 17.73 -2.51
C SER A 250 6.81 18.01 -2.79
N SER A 251 5.92 17.30 -2.10
CA SER A 251 4.48 17.44 -2.23
C SER A 251 3.85 17.56 -0.85
N PHE A 252 3.10 18.62 -0.61
CA PHE A 252 2.36 18.83 0.62
C PHE A 252 0.90 19.15 0.29
N THR A 253 -0.02 18.41 0.89
CA THR A 253 -1.46 18.67 0.79
C THR A 253 -2.01 18.86 2.19
N THR A 254 -2.76 19.94 2.42
CA THR A 254 -3.41 20.15 3.71
C THR A 254 -4.66 21.03 3.62
N ASP A 255 -5.55 20.87 4.61
CA ASP A 255 -6.70 21.74 4.79
C ASP A 255 -6.30 22.97 5.63
N LEU A 256 -6.73 24.17 5.19
CA LEU A 256 -6.59 25.42 5.97
C LEU A 256 -7.58 25.49 7.14
N ARG A 257 -8.50 24.51 7.27
CA ARG A 257 -9.40 24.45 8.42
C ARG A 257 -8.57 24.21 9.67
N GLY A 258 -8.70 25.11 10.65
CA GLY A 258 -7.88 25.08 11.87
C GLY A 258 -6.52 25.77 11.75
N TRP A 259 -6.30 26.63 10.75
CA TRP A 259 -5.11 27.50 10.71
C TRP A 259 -5.30 28.81 11.47
N GLU A 260 -6.37 28.93 12.25
CA GLU A 260 -6.67 30.10 13.06
C GLU A 260 -5.60 30.27 14.15
N GLY A 261 -4.90 31.41 14.13
CA GLY A 261 -3.86 31.71 15.11
C GLY A 261 -2.49 31.11 14.82
N ILE A 262 -2.27 30.48 13.66
CA ILE A 262 -0.91 30.14 13.23
C ILE A 262 -0.11 31.42 13.06
N ASP A 263 0.89 31.58 13.91
CA ASP A 263 1.95 32.54 13.70
C ASP A 263 2.91 31.98 12.67
N PHE A 264 3.02 32.67 11.54
CA PHE A 264 3.96 32.35 10.48
C PHE A 264 5.30 33.04 10.69
N ASP A 265 5.44 33.94 11.67
CA ASP A 265 6.60 34.81 11.84
C ASP A 265 7.89 34.03 12.13
N GLY A 266 7.79 32.83 12.71
CA GLY A 266 8.89 31.89 12.90
C GLY A 266 9.29 31.06 11.66
N LEU A 267 8.63 31.21 10.52
CA LEU A 267 9.09 30.63 9.26
C LEU A 267 10.07 31.59 8.61
N ASP A 268 11.35 31.25 8.73
CA ASP A 268 12.42 31.94 8.02
C ASP A 268 12.20 31.79 6.51
N ALA A 269 12.01 32.94 5.84
CA ALA A 269 11.87 33.02 4.39
C ALA A 269 13.15 32.46 3.73
N GLY A 270 13.05 31.26 3.16
CA GLY A 270 14.12 30.62 2.38
C GLY A 270 14.73 29.35 2.98
N SER A 271 14.54 29.04 4.27
CA SER A 271 14.97 27.76 4.87
C SER A 271 13.84 26.74 5.00
N SER A 272 12.60 27.23 4.94
CA SER A 272 11.39 26.42 4.95
C SER A 272 11.08 25.87 3.56
N PHE A 273 10.65 24.61 3.48
CA PHE A 273 10.14 23.97 2.26
C PHE A 273 11.14 23.95 1.08
N VAL A 274 12.42 23.72 1.37
CA VAL A 274 13.55 23.81 0.40
C VAL A 274 13.30 23.06 -0.92
N ARG A 275 12.61 21.91 -0.87
CA ARG A 275 12.34 21.06 -2.05
C ARG A 275 10.87 21.01 -2.47
N LEU A 276 10.02 21.83 -1.86
CA LEU A 276 8.59 21.78 -2.13
C LEU A 276 8.33 22.21 -3.58
N ALA A 277 7.70 21.31 -4.33
CA ALA A 277 7.37 21.50 -5.74
C ALA A 277 5.86 21.61 -5.94
N HIS A 278 5.07 20.92 -5.12
CA HIS A 278 3.62 20.91 -5.16
C HIS A 278 3.03 21.22 -3.79
N LEU A 279 2.15 22.23 -3.74
CA LEU A 279 1.34 22.53 -2.58
C LEU A 279 -0.14 22.56 -2.98
N GLU A 280 -0.94 21.72 -2.33
CA GLU A 280 -2.39 21.77 -2.41
C GLU A 280 -2.95 22.27 -1.07
N LEU A 281 -3.62 23.43 -1.11
CA LEU A 281 -4.32 23.99 0.04
C LEU A 281 -5.81 23.89 -0.20
N ARG A 282 -6.51 23.20 0.70
CA ARG A 282 -7.97 23.10 0.68
C ARG A 282 -8.55 24.10 1.65
N THR A 283 -9.41 24.99 1.18
CA THR A 283 -9.82 26.15 1.97
C THR A 283 -11.21 26.65 1.63
N THR A 284 -11.91 27.16 2.63
CA THR A 284 -13.14 27.91 2.39
C THR A 284 -12.81 29.31 1.86
N PRO A 285 -13.71 29.96 1.10
CA PRO A 285 -13.48 31.31 0.57
C PRO A 285 -13.16 32.39 1.61
N ALA A 286 -13.56 32.19 2.87
CA ALA A 286 -13.26 33.11 3.97
C ALA A 286 -11.81 32.97 4.45
N LEU A 287 -11.36 31.74 4.70
CA LEU A 287 -10.00 31.45 5.19
C LEU A 287 -8.94 31.79 4.13
N SER A 288 -9.27 31.59 2.86
CA SER A 288 -8.36 31.91 1.76
C SER A 288 -7.97 33.39 1.73
N ARG A 289 -8.93 34.30 1.97
CA ARG A 289 -8.68 35.76 2.00
C ARG A 289 -7.82 36.20 3.17
N GLN A 290 -7.92 35.51 4.32
CA GLN A 290 -7.22 35.90 5.54
C GLN A 290 -5.78 35.37 5.59
N HIS A 291 -5.56 34.10 5.22
CA HIS A 291 -4.28 33.42 5.48
C HIS A 291 -3.35 33.40 4.26
N LEU A 292 -3.88 33.27 3.04
CA LEU A 292 -3.03 33.12 1.85
C LEU A 292 -2.07 34.30 1.62
N PRO A 293 -2.47 35.59 1.81
CA PRO A 293 -1.55 36.71 1.61
C PRO A 293 -0.34 36.69 2.56
N ARG A 294 -0.50 36.12 3.76
CA ARG A 294 0.59 35.99 4.75
C ARG A 294 1.44 34.74 4.51
N LEU A 295 0.80 33.65 4.06
CA LEU A 295 1.45 32.38 3.82
C LEU A 295 2.30 32.39 2.56
N ILE A 296 1.72 32.77 1.41
CA ILE A 296 2.35 32.65 0.07
C ILE A 296 3.77 33.22 0.03
N PRO A 297 4.06 34.44 0.55
CA PRO A 297 5.42 34.97 0.51
C PRO A 297 6.45 34.15 1.29
N ARG A 298 6.02 33.37 2.30
CA ARG A 298 6.89 32.56 3.16
C ARG A 298 7.12 31.14 2.63
N ILE A 299 6.16 30.61 1.86
CA ILE A 299 6.22 29.26 1.26
C ILE A 299 6.64 29.26 -0.21
N ALA A 300 6.60 30.42 -0.87
CA ALA A 300 7.01 30.55 -2.26
C ALA A 300 8.52 30.35 -2.37
N THR A 301 8.92 29.10 -2.57
CA THR A 301 10.30 28.73 -2.84
C THR A 301 10.57 28.78 -4.33
N THR A 302 11.84 28.93 -4.71
CA THR A 302 12.26 28.89 -6.13
C THR A 302 11.94 27.56 -6.80
N THR A 303 11.66 26.49 -6.05
CA THR A 303 11.35 25.16 -6.56
C THR A 303 9.86 24.92 -6.79
N MET A 304 8.98 25.79 -6.29
CA MET A 304 7.55 25.59 -6.34
C MET A 304 7.02 25.68 -7.77
N ARG A 305 6.43 24.59 -8.27
CA ARG A 305 5.90 24.48 -9.65
C ARG A 305 4.39 24.59 -9.71
N SER A 306 3.71 24.18 -8.64
CA SER A 306 2.25 24.06 -8.62
C SER A 306 1.72 24.46 -7.25
N LEU A 307 0.83 25.45 -7.25
CA LEU A 307 -0.02 25.83 -6.13
C LEU A 307 -1.46 25.58 -6.55
N VAL A 308 -2.14 24.65 -5.88
CA VAL A 308 -3.56 24.38 -6.10
C VAL A 308 -4.32 24.85 -4.88
N ILE A 309 -5.28 25.74 -5.09
CA ILE A 309 -6.20 26.19 -4.05
C ILE A 309 -7.57 25.65 -4.41
N SER A 310 -8.05 24.68 -3.63
CA SER A 310 -9.33 24.01 -3.85
C SER A 310 -10.34 24.45 -2.80
N PRO A 311 -11.62 24.67 -3.17
CA PRO A 311 -12.70 24.92 -2.21
C PRO A 311 -12.98 23.72 -1.30
#